data_AF-A0A3P6QPK3-F1
#
_entry.id   AF-A0A3P6QPK3-F1
#
_cell.length_a   1.000
_cell.length_b   1.000
_cell.length_c   1.000
_cell.angle_alpha   90.00
_cell.angle_beta   90.00
_cell.angle_gamma   90.00
#
_symmetry.space_group_name_H-M   'P 1'
#
loop_
_entity.id
_entity.type
_entity.pdbx_description
1 polymer ?
#
loop_
_entity_poly.entity_id
_entity_poly.type
_entity_poly.pdbx_seq_one_letter_code
_entity_poly.pdbx_strand_id
1 'polypeptide(L)'
;MRNQTIAPIQWDEPLLKVLPDRTLGGRLDSGQIQKFDSIVREVKTISMLTKYFPSRITDEDWQILLECETRKQRFDHIKFLRSRELEKIKDLEKKRAKEKLEKLQKPRALSDNPPPLYYPATKLVKDQRRHQWYKVALAYLCNAPRIVIDCRFLPLLSPRGAELTAVQLNYLISENRDSKTPWQVYFANFDLSSKRVQRLQQK
;
A
#
# COMPACT_ATOMS: atom_id res chain seq x y z
N MET A 1 -42.36 12.10 -24.14
CA MET A 1 -41.00 11.76 -23.64
C MET A 1 -40.23 13.06 -23.52
N ARG A 2 -39.73 13.43 -22.33
CA ARG A 2 -38.98 14.69 -22.15
C ARG A 2 -37.56 14.49 -22.71
N ASN A 3 -37.17 15.33 -23.67
CA ASN A 3 -35.81 15.39 -24.18
C ASN A 3 -34.87 15.76 -23.02
N GLN A 4 -34.14 14.77 -22.50
CA GLN A 4 -33.06 15.04 -21.56
C GLN A 4 -31.88 15.57 -22.36
N THR A 5 -31.66 16.88 -22.28
CA THR A 5 -30.47 17.53 -22.83
C THR A 5 -29.27 17.06 -22.01
N ILE A 6 -28.39 16.24 -22.61
CA ILE A 6 -27.17 15.79 -21.96
C ILE A 6 -26.25 17.00 -21.80
N ALA A 7 -25.85 17.30 -20.56
CA ALA A 7 -24.91 18.38 -20.29
C ALA A 7 -23.57 18.09 -21.01
N PRO A 8 -22.95 19.10 -21.65
CA PRO A 8 -21.69 18.91 -22.36
C PRO A 8 -20.57 18.49 -21.38
N ILE A 9 -19.72 17.56 -21.83
CA ILE A 9 -18.55 17.13 -21.06
C ILE A 9 -17.61 18.31 -20.91
N GLN A 10 -17.35 18.72 -19.67
CA GLN A 10 -16.33 19.72 -19.35
C GLN A 10 -14.97 19.05 -19.31
N TRP A 11 -14.07 19.51 -20.18
CA TRP A 11 -12.68 19.05 -20.24
C TRP A 11 -11.82 20.05 -19.46
N ASP A 12 -11.28 19.63 -18.33
CA ASP A 12 -10.31 20.43 -17.59
C ASP A 12 -8.90 20.28 -18.19
N GLU A 13 -7.98 21.16 -17.81
CA GLU A 13 -6.56 20.98 -18.17
C GLU A 13 -6.03 19.64 -17.64
N PRO A 14 -5.19 18.92 -18.42
CA PRO A 14 -4.70 17.61 -18.04
C PRO A 14 -3.84 17.68 -16.78
N LEU A 15 -4.26 16.97 -15.73
CA LEU A 15 -3.48 16.85 -14.50
C LEU A 15 -2.20 16.01 -14.67
N LEU A 16 -2.09 15.23 -15.76
CA LEU A 16 -0.87 14.52 -16.12
C LEU A 16 0.17 15.49 -16.70
N LYS A 17 1.12 15.91 -15.87
CA LYS A 17 2.16 16.89 -16.26
C LYS A 17 3.41 16.27 -16.89
N VAL A 18 3.76 15.05 -16.49
CA VAL A 18 4.98 14.37 -16.94
C VAL A 18 4.60 13.12 -17.70
N LEU A 19 5.07 13.03 -18.94
CA LEU A 19 4.91 11.83 -19.76
C LEU A 19 6.03 10.83 -19.46
N PRO A 20 5.73 9.53 -19.42
CA PRO A 20 6.74 8.51 -19.25
C PRO A 20 7.63 8.39 -20.48
N ASP A 21 8.82 7.81 -20.29
CA ASP A 21 9.63 7.34 -21.41
C ASP A 21 8.87 6.25 -22.17
N ARG A 22 8.89 6.32 -23.51
CA ARG A 22 8.17 5.40 -24.40
C ARG A 22 8.59 3.95 -24.23
N THR A 23 9.86 3.73 -23.86
CA THR A 23 10.39 2.38 -23.66
C THR A 23 10.38 1.94 -22.19
N LEU A 24 9.95 2.82 -21.28
CA LEU A 24 10.13 2.68 -19.83
C LEU A 24 11.56 2.20 -19.48
N GLY A 25 12.57 2.80 -20.10
CA GLY A 25 13.97 2.41 -19.94
C GLY A 25 14.33 1.07 -20.59
N GLY A 26 13.81 0.78 -21.78
CA GLY A 26 14.09 -0.44 -22.54
C GLY A 26 13.40 -1.71 -22.04
N ARG A 27 12.37 -1.57 -21.19
CA ARG A 27 11.68 -2.70 -20.54
C ARG A 27 10.50 -3.27 -21.33
N LEU A 28 10.11 -2.61 -22.42
CA LEU A 28 8.93 -2.95 -23.21
C LEU A 28 9.30 -3.58 -24.56
N ASP A 29 8.55 -4.60 -24.97
CA ASP A 29 8.60 -5.14 -26.33
C ASP A 29 7.80 -4.28 -27.34
N SER A 30 7.94 -4.55 -28.65
CA SER A 30 7.30 -3.76 -29.71
C SER A 30 5.76 -3.77 -29.65
N GLY A 31 5.14 -4.87 -29.21
CA GLY A 31 3.68 -4.96 -29.03
C GLY A 31 3.20 -4.20 -27.79
N GLN A 32 3.97 -4.28 -26.71
CA GLN A 32 3.74 -3.56 -25.47
C GLN A 32 3.87 -2.05 -25.67
N ILE A 33 4.78 -1.57 -26.52
CA ILE A 33 4.93 -0.14 -26.82
C ILE A 33 3.65 0.44 -27.44
N GLN A 34 3.01 -0.26 -28.39
CA GLN A 34 1.75 0.22 -28.97
C GLN A 34 0.62 0.25 -27.95
N LYS A 35 0.50 -0.81 -27.14
CA LYS A 35 -0.47 -0.86 -26.03
C LYS A 35 -0.21 0.26 -25.03
N PHE A 36 1.06 0.52 -24.73
CA PHE A 36 1.50 1.54 -23.79
C PHE A 36 1.14 2.95 -24.27
N ASP A 37 1.42 3.28 -25.52
CA ASP A 37 1.03 4.58 -26.12
C ASP A 37 -0.49 4.80 -26.02
N SER A 38 -1.30 3.75 -26.25
CA SER A 38 -2.76 3.83 -26.08
C SER A 38 -3.15 4.08 -24.63
N ILE A 39 -2.49 3.42 -23.67
CA ILE A 39 -2.73 3.62 -22.23
C ILE A 39 -2.34 5.04 -21.82
N VAL A 40 -1.20 5.57 -22.27
CA VAL A 40 -0.77 6.94 -21.96
C VAL A 40 -1.81 7.97 -22.42
N ARG A 41 -2.38 7.80 -23.61
CA ARG A 41 -3.50 8.64 -24.09
C ARG A 41 -4.73 8.50 -23.21
N GLU A 42 -5.11 7.28 -22.85
CA GLU A 42 -6.22 7.02 -21.95
C GLU A 42 -6.03 7.70 -20.58
N VAL A 43 -4.85 7.58 -19.98
CA VAL A 43 -4.51 8.23 -18.70
C VAL A 43 -4.55 9.75 -18.82
N LYS A 44 -4.08 10.31 -19.94
CA LYS A 44 -4.21 11.74 -20.22
C LYS A 44 -5.68 12.16 -20.27
N THR A 45 -6.54 11.40 -20.93
CA THR A 45 -7.99 11.65 -20.96
C THR A 45 -8.60 11.58 -19.56
N ILE A 46 -8.27 10.55 -18.78
CA ILE A 46 -8.73 10.44 -17.38
C ILE A 46 -8.30 11.67 -16.57
N SER A 47 -7.07 12.15 -16.76
CA SER A 47 -6.55 13.30 -16.02
C SER A 47 -7.31 14.61 -16.26
N MET A 48 -8.06 14.72 -17.36
CA MET A 48 -8.92 15.87 -17.68
C MET A 48 -10.35 15.72 -17.14
N LEU A 49 -10.73 14.52 -16.71
CA LEU A 49 -12.11 14.16 -16.36
C LEU A 49 -12.31 13.90 -14.85
N THR A 50 -11.25 13.86 -14.06
CA THR A 50 -11.34 13.63 -12.61
C THR A 50 -10.39 14.49 -11.81
N LYS A 51 -10.88 14.97 -10.66
CA LYS A 51 -10.06 15.64 -9.63
C LYS A 51 -9.24 14.64 -8.81
N TYR A 52 -9.59 13.36 -8.85
CA TYR A 52 -8.90 12.28 -8.14
C TYR A 52 -7.78 11.66 -9.00
N PHE A 53 -6.78 12.47 -9.31
CA PHE A 53 -5.61 12.08 -10.10
C PHE A 53 -4.31 12.26 -9.28
N PRO A 54 -3.37 11.31 -9.32
CA PRO A 54 -2.11 11.39 -8.58
C PRO A 54 -1.21 12.52 -9.12
N SER A 55 -0.38 13.08 -8.24
CA SER A 55 0.56 14.13 -8.60
C SER A 55 1.70 13.64 -9.51
N ARG A 56 2.12 12.38 -9.34
CA ARG A 56 3.16 11.73 -10.13
C ARG A 56 2.84 10.25 -10.30
N ILE A 57 3.10 9.72 -11.49
CA ILE A 57 3.04 8.29 -11.82
C ILE A 57 4.46 7.84 -12.12
N THR A 58 4.97 6.83 -11.39
CA THR A 58 6.34 6.32 -11.61
C THR A 58 6.36 5.25 -12.69
N ASP A 59 7.55 4.89 -13.18
CA ASP A 59 7.71 3.85 -14.19
C ASP A 59 7.15 2.49 -13.72
N GLU A 60 7.23 2.21 -12.42
CA GLU A 60 6.61 1.02 -11.82
C GLU A 60 5.08 1.10 -11.85
N ASP A 61 4.51 2.26 -11.54
CA ASP A 61 3.05 2.45 -11.60
C ASP A 61 2.57 2.31 -13.07
N TRP A 62 3.35 2.76 -14.05
CA TRP A 62 3.09 2.56 -15.48
C TRP A 62 3.13 1.09 -15.90
N GLN A 63 4.04 0.28 -15.34
CA GLN A 63 4.04 -1.17 -15.56
C GLN A 63 2.76 -1.82 -15.03
N ILE A 64 2.29 -1.41 -13.85
CA ILE A 64 1.04 -1.93 -13.28
C ILE A 64 -0.16 -1.55 -14.16
N LEU A 65 -0.18 -0.32 -14.70
CA LEU A 65 -1.22 0.10 -15.63
C LEU A 65 -1.21 -0.72 -16.94
N LEU A 66 -0.04 -1.20 -17.39
CA LEU A 66 0.08 -2.08 -18.55
C LEU A 66 -0.45 -3.50 -18.28
N GLU A 67 -0.29 -3.98 -17.05
CA GLU A 67 -0.82 -5.26 -16.55
C GLU A 67 -2.35 -5.24 -16.39
N CYS A 68 -2.94 -4.06 -16.15
CA CYS A 68 -4.40 -3.91 -16.10
C CYS A 68 -5.04 -4.21 -17.47
N GLU A 69 -5.95 -5.17 -17.49
CA GLU A 69 -6.65 -5.61 -18.71
C GLU A 69 -7.69 -4.58 -19.16
N THR A 70 -8.46 -4.06 -18.21
CA THR A 70 -9.61 -3.18 -18.51
C THR A 70 -9.34 -1.71 -18.18
N ARG A 71 -10.03 -0.81 -18.89
CA ARG A 71 -10.03 0.64 -18.62
C ARG A 71 -10.49 0.97 -17.20
N LYS A 72 -11.47 0.21 -16.69
CA LYS A 72 -11.95 0.33 -15.31
C LYS A 72 -10.84 0.03 -14.30
N GLN A 73 -10.10 -1.08 -14.47
CA GLN A 73 -8.98 -1.43 -13.59
C GLN A 73 -7.89 -0.36 -13.60
N ARG A 74 -7.57 0.22 -14.77
CA ARG A 74 -6.61 1.33 -14.88
C ARG A 74 -7.09 2.57 -14.14
N PHE A 75 -8.36 2.95 -14.33
CA PHE A 75 -8.96 4.08 -13.61
C PHE A 75 -8.97 3.86 -12.09
N ASP A 76 -9.37 2.67 -11.63
CA ASP A 76 -9.37 2.32 -10.21
C ASP A 76 -7.95 2.35 -9.61
N HIS A 77 -6.95 1.91 -10.37
CA HIS A 77 -5.54 2.00 -9.96
C HIS A 77 -5.07 3.45 -9.84
N ILE A 78 -5.39 4.32 -10.81
CA ILE A 78 -5.06 5.76 -10.75
C ILE A 78 -5.70 6.41 -9.51
N LYS A 79 -6.97 6.10 -9.23
CA LYS A 79 -7.65 6.57 -8.02
C LYS A 79 -6.97 6.08 -6.76
N PHE A 80 -6.53 4.82 -6.74
CA PHE A 80 -5.77 4.25 -5.62
C PHE A 80 -4.44 4.98 -5.40
N LEU A 81 -3.68 5.29 -6.46
CA LEU A 81 -2.44 6.07 -6.34
C LEU A 81 -2.69 7.41 -5.67
N ARG A 82 -3.77 8.11 -6.05
CA ARG A 82 -4.17 9.37 -5.41
C ARG A 82 -4.56 9.19 -3.95
N SER A 83 -5.35 8.16 -3.62
CA SER A 83 -5.69 7.86 -2.22
C SER A 83 -4.44 7.61 -1.37
N ARG A 84 -3.46 6.88 -1.90
CA ARG A 84 -2.18 6.59 -1.23
C ARG A 84 -1.35 7.86 -1.00
N GLU A 85 -1.33 8.80 -1.94
CA GLU A 85 -0.69 10.11 -1.73
C GLU A 85 -1.35 10.89 -0.59
N LEU A 86 -2.68 10.95 -0.59
CA LEU A 86 -3.44 11.67 0.44
C LEU A 86 -3.22 11.07 1.83
N GLU A 87 -3.15 9.74 1.93
CA GLU A 87 -2.87 9.05 3.18
C GLU A 87 -1.46 9.35 3.69
N LYS A 88 -0.45 9.34 2.81
CA LYS A 88 0.93 9.73 3.18
C LYS A 88 1.01 11.17 3.70
N ILE A 89 0.27 12.10 3.10
CA ILE A 89 0.21 13.49 3.55
C ILE A 89 -0.38 13.55 4.97
N LYS A 90 -1.52 12.90 5.20
CA LYS A 90 -2.16 12.83 6.52
C LYS A 90 -1.24 12.22 7.57
N ASP A 91 -0.51 11.17 7.23
CA ASP A 91 0.42 10.52 8.15
C ASP A 91 1.63 11.41 8.49
N LEU A 92 2.16 12.15 7.51
CA LEU A 92 3.20 13.14 7.75
C LEU A 92 2.71 14.28 8.66
N GLU A 93 1.49 14.77 8.46
CA GLU A 93 0.87 15.77 9.31
C GLU A 93 0.70 15.27 10.75
N LYS A 94 0.20 14.04 10.92
CA LYS A 94 0.08 13.40 12.24
C LYS A 94 1.44 13.26 12.92
N LYS A 95 2.48 12.83 12.19
CA LYS A 95 3.85 12.73 12.73
C LYS A 95 4.37 14.08 13.19
N ARG A 96 4.23 15.13 12.36
CA ARG A 96 4.62 16.50 12.72
C ARG A 96 3.87 17.03 13.94
N ALA A 97 2.57 16.71 14.06
CA ALA A 97 1.78 17.10 15.22
C ALA A 97 2.27 16.43 16.52
N LYS A 98 2.60 15.13 16.46
CA LYS A 98 3.19 14.39 17.59
C LYS A 98 4.55 14.95 18.00
N GLU A 99 5.43 15.21 17.04
CA GLU A 99 6.75 15.81 17.31
C GLU A 99 6.65 17.19 17.96
N LYS A 100 5.68 18.02 17.56
CA LYS A 100 5.43 19.32 18.19
C LYS A 100 4.97 19.15 19.65
N LEU A 101 4.07 18.20 19.92
CA LEU A 101 3.60 17.90 21.27
C LEU A 101 4.73 17.40 22.17
N GLU A 102 5.58 16.50 21.68
CA GLU A 102 6.73 15.97 22.42
C GLU A 102 7.78 17.07 22.73
N LYS A 103 7.99 18.02 21.81
CA LYS A 103 8.88 19.17 22.05
C LYS A 103 8.33 20.13 23.11
N LEU A 104 7.01 20.29 23.20
CA LEU A 104 6.33 21.12 24.22
C LEU A 104 6.34 20.46 25.61
N GLN A 105 6.40 19.12 25.67
CA GLN A 105 6.40 18.34 26.92
C GLN A 105 7.80 18.08 27.50
N LYS A 106 8.87 18.65 26.94
CA LYS A 106 10.20 18.58 27.59
C LYS A 106 10.12 19.22 28.98
N PRO A 107 10.36 18.48 30.07
CA PRO A 107 10.31 19.06 31.41
C PRO A 107 11.42 20.10 31.55
N ARG A 108 11.06 21.30 32.00
CA ARG A 108 12.02 22.21 32.65
C ARG A 108 12.57 21.44 33.86
N ALA A 109 13.86 21.13 33.85
CA ALA A 109 14.52 20.53 34.99
C ALA A 109 14.51 21.53 36.16
N LEU A 110 14.05 21.06 37.32
CA LEU A 110 14.56 21.31 38.68
C LEU A 110 13.46 20.88 39.70
N SER A 111 13.53 19.62 40.13
CA SER A 111 12.79 19.09 41.28
C SER A 111 13.67 18.02 41.91
N ASP A 112 14.08 18.22 43.16
CA ASP A 112 15.03 17.41 43.94
C ASP A 112 14.48 16.05 44.41
N ASN A 113 13.58 15.43 43.67
CA ASN A 113 13.14 14.06 43.93
C ASN A 113 13.81 13.10 42.95
N PRO A 114 14.40 11.98 43.42
CA PRO A 114 14.94 10.97 42.51
C PRO A 114 13.81 10.50 41.59
N PRO A 115 13.98 10.58 40.26
CA PRO A 115 12.90 10.27 39.35
C PRO A 115 12.50 8.79 39.50
N PRO A 116 11.20 8.45 39.49
CA PRO A 116 10.79 7.06 39.44
C PRO A 116 11.47 6.40 38.24
N LEU A 117 12.03 5.20 38.43
CA LEU A 117 12.74 4.38 37.44
C LEU A 117 12.18 4.62 36.02
N TYR A 118 12.83 5.51 35.28
CA TYR A 118 12.37 5.90 33.96
C TYR A 118 12.69 4.76 32.99
N TYR A 119 11.71 3.91 32.72
CA TYR A 119 11.81 2.93 31.65
C TYR A 119 11.35 3.62 30.35
N PRO A 120 12.23 3.79 29.35
CA PRO A 120 11.87 4.49 28.12
C PRO A 120 10.66 3.82 27.46
N ALA A 121 9.63 4.59 27.12
CA ALA A 121 8.42 4.07 26.48
C ALA A 121 8.73 3.30 25.18
N THR A 122 9.78 3.69 24.47
CA THR A 122 10.28 2.99 23.27
C THR A 122 10.81 1.59 23.57
N LYS A 123 11.39 1.35 24.75
CA LYS A 123 11.79 0.02 25.20
C LYS A 123 10.56 -0.83 25.56
N LEU A 124 9.56 -0.25 26.25
CA LEU A 124 8.30 -0.96 26.56
C LEU A 124 7.60 -1.48 25.29
N VAL A 125 7.50 -0.65 24.25
CA VAL A 125 6.88 -1.05 22.98
C VAL A 125 7.65 -2.18 22.29
N LYS A 126 9.00 -2.15 22.35
CA LYS A 126 9.83 -3.23 21.81
C LYS A 126 9.65 -4.52 22.60
N ASP A 127 9.60 -4.44 23.92
CA ASP A 127 9.41 -5.61 24.80
C ASP A 127 8.02 -6.22 24.63
N GLN A 128 6.98 -5.40 24.52
CA GLN A 128 5.63 -5.86 24.22
C GLN A 128 5.57 -6.57 22.86
N ARG A 129 6.17 -5.99 21.82
CA ARG A 129 6.24 -6.63 20.50
C ARG A 129 7.00 -7.96 20.56
N ARG A 130 8.11 -8.01 21.29
CA ARG A 130 8.89 -9.25 21.49
C ARG A 130 8.06 -10.31 22.20
N HIS A 131 7.32 -9.93 23.23
CA HIS A 131 6.42 -10.82 23.96
C HIS A 131 5.30 -11.37 23.07
N GLN A 132 4.71 -10.53 22.22
CA GLN A 132 3.69 -11.00 21.26
C GLN A 132 4.26 -12.04 20.28
N TRP A 133 5.44 -11.79 19.71
CA TRP A 133 6.10 -12.76 18.84
C TRP A 133 6.52 -14.03 19.55
N TYR A 134 6.90 -13.94 20.83
CA TYR A 134 7.18 -15.11 21.64
C TYR A 134 5.94 -16.01 21.78
N LYS A 135 4.74 -15.44 22.00
CA LYS A 135 3.49 -16.22 22.02
C LYS A 135 3.22 -16.93 20.68
N VAL A 136 3.48 -16.25 19.56
CA VAL A 136 3.35 -16.85 18.23
C VAL A 136 4.33 -18.03 18.11
N ALA A 137 5.59 -17.86 18.48
CA ALA A 137 6.58 -18.93 18.46
C ALA A 137 6.16 -20.14 19.32
N LEU A 138 5.63 -19.88 20.53
CA LEU A 138 5.07 -20.93 21.39
C LEU A 138 3.92 -21.67 20.71
N ALA A 139 3.06 -21.01 19.94
CA ALA A 139 1.99 -21.67 19.21
C ALA A 139 2.51 -22.71 18.22
N TYR A 140 3.66 -22.46 17.57
CA TYR A 140 4.33 -23.44 16.71
C TYR A 140 4.99 -24.58 17.49
N LEU A 141 5.52 -24.32 18.68
CA LEU A 141 6.16 -25.34 19.52
C LEU A 141 5.15 -26.26 20.22
N CYS A 142 4.02 -25.70 20.68
CA CYS A 142 3.04 -26.40 21.51
C CYS A 142 1.88 -27.01 20.71
N ASN A 143 2.02 -27.18 19.39
CA ASN A 143 0.99 -27.75 18.52
C ASN A 143 -0.39 -27.06 18.63
N ALA A 144 -0.41 -25.72 18.70
CA ALA A 144 -1.66 -24.96 18.63
C ALA A 144 -2.42 -25.26 17.31
N PRO A 145 -3.73 -24.91 17.21
CA PRO A 145 -4.48 -25.08 15.96
C PRO A 145 -3.76 -24.46 14.76
N ARG A 146 -3.89 -25.13 13.60
CA ARG A 146 -3.25 -24.74 12.34
C ARG A 146 -4.28 -24.16 11.40
N ILE A 147 -3.93 -23.03 10.78
CA ILE A 147 -4.67 -22.45 9.66
C ILE A 147 -3.76 -22.39 8.45
N VAL A 148 -4.25 -22.91 7.32
CA VAL A 148 -3.55 -22.93 6.05
C VAL A 148 -4.33 -22.07 5.07
N ILE A 149 -3.66 -21.06 4.54
CA ILE A 149 -4.20 -20.14 3.55
C ILE A 149 -3.66 -20.58 2.20
N ASP A 150 -4.56 -20.98 1.30
CA ASP A 150 -4.19 -21.40 -0.05
C ASP A 150 -3.97 -20.18 -0.94
N CYS A 151 -2.73 -19.96 -1.35
CA CYS A 151 -2.31 -18.83 -2.17
C CYS A 151 -2.19 -19.15 -3.66
N ARG A 152 -2.66 -20.32 -4.14
CA ARG A 152 -2.51 -20.73 -5.55
C ARG A 152 -3.15 -19.76 -6.55
N PHE A 153 -4.18 -19.04 -6.12
CA PHE A 153 -4.95 -18.13 -6.97
C PHE A 153 -4.42 -16.69 -6.93
N LEU A 154 -3.43 -16.38 -6.07
CA LEU A 154 -2.84 -15.03 -6.02
C LEU A 154 -2.32 -14.54 -7.39
N PRO A 155 -1.67 -15.38 -8.22
CA PRO A 155 -1.21 -14.95 -9.54
C PRO A 155 -2.33 -14.59 -10.52
N LEU A 156 -3.54 -15.12 -10.30
CA LEU A 156 -4.71 -14.86 -11.17
C LEU A 156 -5.44 -13.58 -10.80
N LEU A 157 -5.07 -12.92 -9.70
CA LEU A 157 -5.70 -11.68 -9.28
C LEU A 157 -5.24 -10.53 -10.17
N SER A 158 -6.20 -9.66 -10.53
CA SER A 158 -5.88 -8.33 -11.06
C SER A 158 -4.92 -7.60 -10.13
N PRO A 159 -4.10 -6.65 -10.62
CA PRO A 159 -3.14 -5.94 -9.78
C PRO A 159 -3.78 -5.35 -8.51
N ARG A 160 -4.98 -4.77 -8.66
CA ARG A 160 -5.73 -4.24 -7.52
C ARG A 160 -6.22 -5.32 -6.56
N GLY A 161 -6.72 -6.43 -7.09
CA GLY A 161 -7.12 -7.58 -6.29
C GLY A 161 -5.96 -8.11 -5.46
N ALA A 162 -4.79 -8.26 -6.08
CA ALA A 162 -3.57 -8.73 -5.41
C ALA A 162 -3.13 -7.79 -4.27
N GLU A 163 -3.17 -6.46 -4.48
CA GLU A 163 -2.88 -5.48 -3.43
C GLU A 163 -3.85 -5.60 -2.25
N LEU A 164 -5.15 -5.68 -2.51
CA LEU A 164 -6.17 -5.82 -1.47
C LEU A 164 -5.99 -7.12 -0.69
N THR A 165 -5.73 -8.23 -1.40
CA THR A 165 -5.45 -9.51 -0.75
C THR A 165 -4.19 -9.43 0.11
N ALA A 166 -3.12 -8.78 -0.36
CA ALA A 166 -1.91 -8.59 0.46
C ALA A 166 -2.19 -7.79 1.75
N VAL A 167 -3.06 -6.77 1.69
CA VAL A 167 -3.51 -6.04 2.89
C VAL A 167 -4.26 -6.97 3.85
N GLN A 168 -5.14 -7.82 3.35
CA GLN A 168 -5.88 -8.80 4.18
C GLN A 168 -4.95 -9.83 4.82
N LEU A 169 -3.94 -10.33 4.09
CA LEU A 169 -2.96 -11.27 4.65
C LEU A 169 -2.11 -10.60 5.74
N ASN A 170 -1.69 -9.35 5.55
CA ASN A 170 -0.99 -8.58 6.58
C ASN A 170 -1.85 -8.32 7.82
N TYR A 171 -3.13 -8.05 7.62
CA TYR A 171 -4.09 -7.90 8.70
C TYR A 171 -4.20 -9.19 9.51
N LEU A 172 -4.37 -10.34 8.83
CA LEU A 172 -4.42 -11.66 9.46
C LEU A 172 -3.18 -11.95 10.29
N ILE A 173 -1.97 -11.67 9.77
CA ILE A 173 -0.72 -11.86 10.52
C ILE A 173 -0.69 -10.98 11.77
N SER A 174 -1.15 -9.72 11.65
CA SER A 174 -1.15 -8.76 12.75
C SER A 174 -2.14 -9.16 13.85
N GLU A 175 -3.36 -9.55 13.47
CA GLU A 175 -4.38 -10.04 14.41
C GLU A 175 -3.92 -11.33 15.10
N ASN A 176 -3.33 -12.26 14.36
CA ASN A 176 -2.80 -13.49 14.96
C ASN A 176 -1.68 -13.22 15.97
N ARG A 177 -0.80 -12.26 15.69
CA ARG A 177 0.24 -11.81 16.63
C ARG A 177 -0.35 -11.22 17.91
N ASP A 178 -1.39 -10.41 17.77
CA ASP A 178 -1.98 -9.67 18.89
C ASP A 178 -2.97 -10.54 19.70
N SER A 179 -3.43 -11.67 19.13
CA SER A 179 -4.28 -12.66 19.78
C SER A 179 -3.72 -13.16 21.13
N LYS A 180 -4.63 -13.46 22.06
CA LYS A 180 -4.30 -14.15 23.31
C LYS A 180 -3.85 -15.59 23.06
N THR A 181 -4.43 -16.23 22.04
CA THR A 181 -4.16 -17.62 21.64
C THR A 181 -3.82 -17.66 20.15
N PRO A 182 -2.58 -17.31 19.76
CA PRO A 182 -2.16 -17.36 18.37
C PRO A 182 -2.24 -18.77 17.79
N TRP A 183 -2.51 -18.85 16.50
CA TRP A 183 -2.51 -20.08 15.72
C TRP A 183 -1.23 -20.21 14.89
N GLN A 184 -0.96 -21.44 14.44
CA GLN A 184 0.07 -21.69 13.44
C GLN A 184 -0.48 -21.31 12.06
N VAL A 185 0.05 -20.25 11.46
CA VAL A 185 -0.39 -19.75 10.15
C VAL A 185 0.56 -20.23 9.06
N TYR A 186 0.02 -20.85 8.01
CA TYR A 186 0.77 -21.27 6.84
C TYR A 186 0.19 -20.67 5.57
N PHE A 187 1.05 -20.20 4.67
CA PHE A 187 0.68 -19.76 3.34
C PHE A 187 1.11 -20.83 2.33
N ALA A 188 0.19 -21.71 1.96
CA ALA A 188 0.45 -22.78 1.01
C ALA A 188 0.41 -22.24 -0.43
N ASN A 189 1.18 -22.84 -1.33
CA ASN A 189 1.23 -22.45 -2.75
C ASN A 189 1.59 -20.97 -2.98
N PHE A 190 2.33 -20.36 -2.05
CA PHE A 190 2.79 -18.99 -2.19
C PHE A 190 4.04 -18.95 -3.05
N ASP A 191 3.95 -18.33 -4.23
CA ASP A 191 5.08 -18.22 -5.15
C ASP A 191 6.05 -17.11 -4.73
N LEU A 192 7.11 -17.52 -4.05
CA LEU A 192 8.23 -16.64 -3.67
C LEU A 192 9.09 -16.21 -4.88
N SER A 193 9.04 -16.94 -5.98
CA SER A 193 9.82 -16.64 -7.20
C SER A 193 9.18 -15.55 -8.06
N SER A 194 7.92 -15.20 -7.79
CA SER A 194 7.22 -14.13 -8.47
C SER A 194 8.01 -12.82 -8.41
N LYS A 195 8.23 -12.18 -9.58
CA LYS A 195 8.88 -10.87 -9.69
C LYS A 195 8.24 -9.83 -8.78
N ARG A 196 6.92 -9.92 -8.53
CA ARG A 196 6.20 -9.02 -7.62
C ARG A 196 6.66 -9.18 -6.17
N VAL A 197 6.86 -10.42 -5.71
CA VAL A 197 7.30 -10.74 -4.34
C VAL A 197 8.77 -10.37 -4.16
N GLN A 198 9.62 -10.68 -5.13
CA GLN A 198 11.04 -10.33 -5.08
C GLN A 198 11.26 -8.82 -4.98
N ARG A 199 10.48 -8.02 -5.71
CA ARG A 199 10.52 -6.54 -5.62
C ARG A 199 10.15 -6.01 -4.23
N LEU A 200 9.32 -6.73 -3.47
CA LEU A 200 8.94 -6.34 -2.12
C LEU A 200 10.02 -6.69 -1.08
N GLN A 201 10.81 -7.73 -1.31
CA GLN A 201 11.91 -8.13 -0.43
C GLN A 201 13.17 -7.25 -0.57
N GLN A 202 13.32 -6.56 -1.70
CA GLN A 202 14.46 -5.68 -1.99
C GLN A 202 14.29 -4.24 -1.45
N LYS A 203 13.17 -3.93 -0.80
CA LYS A 203 12.89 -2.64 -0.15
C LYS A 203 13.08 -2.73 1.36
#